data_AF-A0A1B6KDP9-F1
#
_entry.id   AF-A0A1B6KDP9-F1
#
_cell.length_a   1.000
_cell.length_b   1.000
_cell.length_c   1.000
_cell.angle_alpha   90.00
_cell.angle_beta   90.00
_cell.angle_gamma   90.00
#
_symmetry.space_group_name_H-M   'P 1'
#
loop_
_entity.id
_entity.type
_entity.pdbx_description
1 polymer ?
#
loop_
_entity_poly.entity_id
_entity_poly.type
_entity_poly.pdbx_seq_one_letter_code
_entity_poly.pdbx_strand_id
1 'polypeptide(L)'
;MQDKIMTDSEERAHEKFTMGYFVKDFNNEVIQKDLIWCLNFASEAHKEQKRKDIESTPYINHPIGVAYILSEEAGVTSLDLLRGCLLHDTVEDTSVVIDVIRAKFGDYIANLVEEVTDDKSLPKQKRKDLQVIHARTSSPQAKMVKLADKLYNLRDLDRSLPKGWTEERRREYYDWAFQVCEGLRGINPKLEEKLDRFFKTKGFISGREPIEEPLESYPWPNHEELKLLLAAANFAAEKHRRHFLFDAPNSVPYINHVISVAFIVSEEAGIYDIPVLCAALLSDVVVGKGNSAAEDIAATFGQEVGHLVAELTLNHSSSIEDQFKDQMNKAGGMSYHAKVITLAAMIDKCRRLEVFEPQGWSGQLRENYFRWAFQLCTTLANTHPHLELELNNIWVGQGLKKFPMQSKEENQCI
;
A
#
# COMPACT_ATOMS: atom_id res chain seq x y z
N MET A 1 -36.89 17.65 23.52
CA MET A 1 -36.98 17.17 24.92
C MET A 1 -37.15 15.67 24.88
N GLN A 2 -36.18 14.85 25.20
CA GLN A 2 -35.11 15.02 26.19
C GLN A 2 -33.72 14.94 25.54
N ASP A 3 -32.91 15.97 25.75
CA ASP A 3 -31.46 15.86 25.59
C ASP A 3 -30.96 14.97 26.73
N LYS A 4 -30.42 13.80 26.37
CA LYS A 4 -29.83 12.89 27.34
C LYS A 4 -28.41 13.39 27.61
N ILE A 5 -28.29 14.25 28.62
CA ILE A 5 -26.99 14.69 29.15
C ILE A 5 -26.27 13.43 29.66
N MET A 6 -25.16 13.07 29.03
CA MET A 6 -24.28 12.00 29.50
C MET A 6 -23.78 12.34 30.91
N THR A 7 -23.73 11.34 31.77
CA THR A 7 -23.26 11.52 33.15
C THR A 7 -21.72 11.57 33.19
N ASP A 8 -21.13 12.32 34.13
CA ASP A 8 -19.67 12.37 34.36
C ASP A 8 -19.01 10.97 34.46
N SER A 9 -19.77 9.95 34.88
CA SER A 9 -19.30 8.56 34.92
C SER A 9 -19.27 7.88 33.56
N GLU A 10 -20.20 8.22 32.65
CA GLU A 10 -20.24 7.72 31.27
C GLU A 10 -19.20 8.43 30.41
N GLU A 11 -18.97 9.72 30.63
CA GLU A 11 -17.86 10.47 30.01
C GLU A 11 -16.50 9.91 30.46
N ARG A 12 -16.28 9.68 31.76
CA ARG A 12 -15.03 9.07 32.26
C ARG A 12 -14.85 7.61 31.83
N ALA A 13 -15.94 6.86 31.64
CA ALA A 13 -15.87 5.51 31.10
C ALA A 13 -15.56 5.51 29.60
N HIS A 14 -16.10 6.47 28.84
CA HIS A 14 -15.76 6.70 27.45
C HIS A 14 -14.30 7.16 27.33
N GLU A 15 -13.84 8.14 28.11
CA GLU A 15 -12.43 8.55 28.19
C GLU A 15 -11.53 7.40 28.58
N LYS A 16 -11.87 6.58 29.59
CA LYS A 16 -11.06 5.40 29.96
C LYS A 16 -11.06 4.31 28.89
N PHE A 17 -12.16 4.11 28.17
CA PHE A 17 -12.23 3.16 27.06
C PHE A 17 -11.42 3.64 25.85
N THR A 18 -11.42 4.95 25.59
CA THR A 18 -10.63 5.59 24.52
C THR A 18 -9.15 5.71 24.87
N MET A 19 -8.78 5.89 26.14
CA MET A 19 -7.38 6.08 26.58
C MET A 19 -6.68 4.75 26.97
N GLY A 20 -7.43 3.75 27.44
CA GLY A 20 -6.87 2.51 28.01
C GLY A 20 -6.26 1.53 27.00
N TYR A 21 -6.55 1.67 25.71
CA TYR A 21 -6.00 0.84 24.64
C TYR A 21 -4.85 1.50 23.86
N PHE A 22 -4.56 2.80 24.09
CA PHE A 22 -3.82 3.61 23.12
C PHE A 22 -2.39 4.04 23.47
N VAL A 23 -1.77 3.47 24.51
CA VAL A 23 -0.34 3.70 24.76
C VAL A 23 0.37 2.36 24.94
N LYS A 24 0.52 1.64 23.83
CA LYS A 24 1.71 0.80 23.68
C LYS A 24 2.74 1.69 22.99
N ASP A 25 3.82 2.00 23.70
CA ASP A 25 5.03 2.56 23.11
C ASP A 25 5.56 1.52 22.11
N PHE A 26 5.10 1.61 20.86
CA PHE A 26 5.66 0.82 19.77
C PHE A 26 6.99 1.45 19.40
N ASN A 27 8.07 0.66 19.41
CA ASN A 27 9.31 1.10 18.78
C ASN A 27 9.05 1.33 17.28
N ASN A 28 9.72 2.31 16.68
CA ASN A 28 9.54 2.71 15.28
C ASN A 28 9.60 1.52 14.30
N GLU A 29 10.47 0.55 14.58
CA GLU A 29 10.60 -0.71 13.83
C GLU A 29 9.28 -1.47 13.71
N VAL A 30 8.52 -1.59 14.81
CA VAL A 30 7.24 -2.31 14.84
C VAL A 30 6.19 -1.59 13.99
N ILE A 31 6.26 -0.27 13.93
CA ILE A 31 5.30 0.59 13.22
C ILE A 31 5.49 0.46 11.71
N GLN A 32 6.75 0.53 11.26
CA GLN A 32 7.12 0.39 9.85
C GLN A 32 6.75 -1.00 9.33
N LYS A 33 7.10 -2.03 10.12
CA LYS A 33 6.71 -3.41 9.88
C LYS A 33 5.20 -3.57 9.72
N ASP A 34 4.43 -3.08 10.69
CA ASP A 34 2.97 -3.24 10.73
C ASP A 34 2.28 -2.55 9.55
N LEU A 35 2.77 -1.40 9.12
CA LEU A 35 2.22 -0.70 7.96
C LEU A 35 2.51 -1.45 6.66
N ILE A 36 3.75 -1.92 6.46
CA ILE A 36 4.12 -2.70 5.26
C ILE A 36 3.36 -4.02 5.22
N TRP A 37 3.20 -4.70 6.35
CA TRP A 37 2.38 -5.90 6.44
C TRP A 37 0.92 -5.64 6.05
N CYS A 38 0.33 -4.55 6.56
CA CYS A 38 -1.03 -4.15 6.21
C CYS A 38 -1.18 -3.82 4.72
N LEU A 39 -0.22 -3.10 4.14
CA LEU A 39 -0.18 -2.78 2.73
C LEU A 39 -0.09 -4.05 1.86
N ASN A 40 0.76 -5.00 2.23
CA ASN A 40 0.89 -6.28 1.54
C ASN A 40 -0.41 -7.11 1.63
N PHE A 41 -1.06 -7.14 2.79
CA PHE A 41 -2.35 -7.82 2.95
C PHE A 41 -3.42 -7.23 2.03
N ALA A 42 -3.56 -5.89 1.99
CA ALA A 42 -4.48 -5.22 1.08
C ALA A 42 -4.15 -5.50 -0.39
N SER A 43 -2.85 -5.48 -0.74
CA SER A 43 -2.37 -5.76 -2.08
C SER A 43 -2.75 -7.16 -2.55
N GLU A 44 -2.56 -8.18 -1.71
CA GLU A 44 -2.91 -9.56 -2.03
C GLU A 44 -4.43 -9.79 -2.09
N ALA A 45 -5.21 -9.15 -1.21
CA ALA A 45 -6.68 -9.22 -1.24
C ALA A 45 -7.25 -8.66 -2.56
N HIS A 46 -6.66 -7.59 -3.07
CA HIS A 46 -7.11 -6.88 -4.28
C HIS A 46 -6.35 -7.27 -5.56
N LYS A 47 -5.49 -8.30 -5.54
CA LYS A 47 -4.54 -8.58 -6.64
C LYS A 47 -5.18 -8.88 -8.00
N GLU A 48 -6.39 -9.45 -8.00
CA GLU A 48 -7.15 -9.76 -9.22
C GLU A 48 -8.17 -8.66 -9.56
N GLN A 49 -8.35 -7.68 -8.68
CA GLN A 49 -9.34 -6.63 -8.85
C GLN A 49 -8.78 -5.46 -9.66
N LYS A 50 -9.61 -4.91 -10.54
CA LYS A 50 -9.31 -3.75 -11.38
C LYS A 50 -10.28 -2.62 -11.11
N ARG A 51 -9.82 -1.38 -11.24
CA ARG A 51 -10.65 -0.18 -11.26
C ARG A 51 -11.49 -0.16 -12.52
N LYS A 52 -12.55 0.65 -12.49
CA LYS A 52 -13.52 0.79 -13.60
C LYS A 52 -13.13 1.88 -14.60
N ASP A 53 -11.96 2.47 -14.44
CA ASP A 53 -11.39 3.44 -15.37
C ASP A 53 -11.14 2.78 -16.75
N ILE A 54 -10.84 3.62 -17.75
CA ILE A 54 -10.61 3.16 -19.12
C ILE A 54 -9.45 2.16 -19.21
N GLU A 55 -8.46 2.34 -18.34
CA GLU A 55 -7.21 1.59 -18.35
C GLU A 55 -7.26 0.31 -17.51
N SER A 56 -8.37 0.07 -16.80
CA SER A 56 -8.55 -1.08 -15.90
C SER A 56 -7.39 -1.22 -14.91
N THR A 57 -7.04 -0.10 -14.26
CA THR A 57 -5.85 -0.03 -13.40
C THR A 57 -5.99 -0.94 -12.16
N PRO A 58 -4.89 -1.42 -11.57
CA PRO A 58 -4.94 -2.31 -10.40
C PRO A 58 -5.67 -1.68 -9.21
N TYR A 59 -6.59 -2.40 -8.56
CA TYR A 59 -7.43 -1.81 -7.51
C TYR A 59 -6.64 -1.31 -6.31
N ILE A 60 -5.53 -1.95 -5.95
CA ILE A 60 -4.66 -1.54 -4.83
C ILE A 60 -4.16 -0.08 -4.91
N ASN A 61 -4.14 0.53 -6.12
CA ASN A 61 -3.84 1.95 -6.28
C ASN A 61 -4.81 2.85 -5.49
N HIS A 62 -6.07 2.43 -5.35
CA HIS A 62 -7.09 3.17 -4.62
C HIS A 62 -6.81 3.18 -3.12
N PRO A 63 -6.74 2.04 -2.39
CA PRO A 63 -6.39 2.07 -0.97
C PRO A 63 -5.08 2.80 -0.65
N ILE A 64 -4.03 2.64 -1.47
CA ILE A 64 -2.76 3.37 -1.32
C ILE A 64 -2.99 4.89 -1.44
N GLY A 65 -3.72 5.32 -2.46
CA GLY A 65 -3.98 6.73 -2.70
C GLY A 65 -4.89 7.37 -1.66
N VAL A 66 -5.86 6.62 -1.11
CA VAL A 66 -6.68 7.08 0.01
C VAL A 66 -5.82 7.24 1.27
N ALA A 67 -4.95 6.26 1.58
CA ALA A 67 -4.02 6.35 2.70
C ALA A 67 -3.02 7.51 2.54
N TYR A 68 -2.52 7.75 1.31
CA TYR A 68 -1.68 8.90 0.99
C TYR A 68 -2.39 10.24 1.18
N ILE A 69 -3.65 10.37 0.75
CA ILE A 69 -4.46 11.58 1.02
C ILE A 69 -4.58 11.79 2.53
N LEU A 70 -4.87 10.72 3.28
CA LEU A 70 -5.06 10.81 4.71
C LEU A 70 -3.75 11.21 5.41
N SER A 71 -2.62 10.64 5.01
CA SER A 71 -1.32 10.94 5.62
C SER A 71 -0.76 12.30 5.20
N GLU A 72 -0.61 12.53 3.91
CA GLU A 72 0.12 13.66 3.35
C GLU A 72 -0.75 14.93 3.32
N GLU A 73 -2.01 14.80 2.89
CA GLU A 73 -2.87 15.96 2.67
C GLU A 73 -3.70 16.34 3.89
N ALA A 74 -4.14 15.34 4.68
CA ALA A 74 -4.89 15.58 5.91
C ALA A 74 -3.98 15.61 7.15
N GLY A 75 -2.71 15.20 7.03
CA GLY A 75 -1.72 15.24 8.10
C GLY A 75 -1.88 14.15 9.16
N VAL A 76 -2.57 13.05 8.85
CA VAL A 76 -2.81 11.96 9.79
C VAL A 76 -1.62 11.02 9.84
N THR A 77 -1.07 10.79 11.02
CA THR A 77 0.07 9.88 11.21
C THR A 77 -0.21 8.74 12.19
N SER A 78 -1.49 8.56 12.56
CA SER A 78 -1.95 7.44 13.37
C SER A 78 -1.84 6.13 12.58
N LEU A 79 -0.99 5.20 13.06
CA LEU A 79 -0.77 3.90 12.43
C LEU A 79 -2.08 3.13 12.22
N ASP A 80 -2.91 3.00 13.27
CA ASP A 80 -4.13 2.19 13.20
C ASP A 80 -5.17 2.78 12.25
N LEU A 81 -5.28 4.11 12.19
CA LEU A 81 -6.17 4.78 11.25
C LEU A 81 -5.68 4.60 9.80
N LEU A 82 -4.36 4.67 9.56
CA LEU A 82 -3.78 4.40 8.24
C LEU A 82 -3.94 2.92 7.84
N ARG A 83 -3.82 1.97 8.78
CA ARG A 83 -4.08 0.54 8.54
C ARG A 83 -5.56 0.31 8.20
N GLY A 84 -6.49 0.86 8.98
CA GLY A 84 -7.92 0.80 8.67
C GLY A 84 -8.25 1.42 7.31
N CYS A 85 -7.58 2.52 6.96
CA CYS A 85 -7.70 3.16 5.65
C CYS A 85 -7.20 2.27 4.50
N LEU A 86 -6.06 1.60 4.65
CA LEU A 86 -5.55 0.65 3.64
C LEU A 86 -6.48 -0.57 3.46
N LEU A 87 -7.26 -0.91 4.49
CA LEU A 87 -8.13 -2.08 4.51
C LEU A 87 -9.61 -1.77 4.22
N HIS A 88 -10.00 -0.50 4.04
CA HIS A 88 -11.40 -0.08 4.06
C HIS A 88 -12.31 -0.82 3.06
N ASP A 89 -11.78 -1.16 1.88
CA ASP A 89 -12.52 -1.88 0.83
C ASP A 89 -12.31 -3.40 0.85
N THR A 90 -11.46 -3.93 1.74
CA THR A 90 -11.07 -5.35 1.70
C THR A 90 -12.24 -6.27 2.00
N VAL A 91 -13.09 -5.94 2.97
CA VAL A 91 -14.28 -6.74 3.31
C VAL A 91 -15.40 -6.51 2.29
N GLU A 92 -15.52 -5.30 1.74
CA GLU A 92 -16.59 -4.95 0.80
C GLU A 92 -16.40 -5.61 -0.58
N ASP A 93 -15.16 -5.64 -1.08
CA ASP A 93 -14.87 -5.91 -2.50
C ASP A 93 -14.03 -7.17 -2.74
N THR A 94 -13.68 -7.92 -1.70
CA THR A 94 -12.88 -9.16 -1.81
C THR A 94 -13.54 -10.34 -1.09
N SER A 95 -12.84 -11.48 -1.02
CA SER A 95 -13.29 -12.66 -0.26
C SER A 95 -12.91 -12.63 1.23
N VAL A 96 -12.20 -11.58 1.67
CA VAL A 96 -11.80 -11.42 3.06
C VAL A 96 -13.03 -11.12 3.93
N VAL A 97 -13.18 -11.86 5.03
CA VAL A 97 -14.24 -11.62 6.02
C VAL A 97 -13.70 -10.83 7.21
N ILE A 98 -14.59 -10.11 7.92
CA ILE A 98 -14.19 -9.22 9.01
C ILE A 98 -13.44 -9.94 10.16
N ASP A 99 -13.75 -11.20 10.41
CA ASP A 99 -13.04 -12.01 11.43
C ASP A 99 -11.57 -12.25 11.08
N VAL A 100 -11.22 -12.27 9.78
CA VAL A 100 -9.82 -12.33 9.36
C VAL A 100 -9.11 -11.02 9.67
N ILE A 101 -9.77 -9.88 9.46
CA ILE A 101 -9.23 -8.57 9.84
C ILE A 101 -9.02 -8.51 11.35
N ARG A 102 -10.01 -8.94 12.13
CA ARG A 102 -9.95 -8.99 13.60
C ARG A 102 -8.80 -9.86 14.10
N ALA A 103 -8.63 -11.06 13.54
CA ALA A 103 -7.58 -11.98 13.93
C ALA A 103 -6.16 -11.47 13.59
N LYS A 104 -6.01 -10.71 12.50
CA LYS A 104 -4.70 -10.23 12.04
C LYS A 104 -4.33 -8.86 12.60
N PHE A 105 -5.30 -7.95 12.70
CA PHE A 105 -5.07 -6.53 12.98
C PHE A 105 -5.74 -6.04 14.27
N GLY A 106 -6.50 -6.91 14.94
CA GLY A 106 -7.16 -6.59 16.21
C GLY A 106 -8.52 -5.90 16.05
N ASP A 107 -9.22 -5.76 17.18
CA ASP A 107 -10.60 -5.28 17.22
C ASP A 107 -10.78 -3.85 16.73
N TYR A 108 -9.84 -2.95 17.04
CA TYR A 108 -9.95 -1.55 16.65
C TYR A 108 -10.00 -1.39 15.13
N ILE A 109 -9.06 -2.01 14.42
CA ILE A 109 -8.99 -1.95 12.95
C ILE A 109 -10.19 -2.67 12.33
N ALA A 110 -10.59 -3.83 12.88
CA ALA A 110 -11.78 -4.54 12.41
C ALA A 110 -13.05 -3.69 12.55
N ASN A 111 -13.29 -3.08 13.71
CA ASN A 111 -14.48 -2.26 13.92
C ASN A 111 -14.50 -1.02 13.00
N LEU A 112 -13.34 -0.41 12.73
CA LEU A 112 -13.24 0.68 11.77
C LEU A 112 -13.56 0.20 10.34
N VAL A 113 -12.99 -0.92 9.89
CA VAL A 113 -13.26 -1.49 8.56
C VAL A 113 -14.73 -1.88 8.42
N GLU A 114 -15.34 -2.46 9.45
CA GLU A 114 -16.77 -2.81 9.47
C GLU A 114 -17.65 -1.57 9.33
N GLU A 115 -17.32 -0.46 10.02
CA GLU A 115 -18.10 0.78 9.97
C GLU A 115 -18.05 1.51 8.61
N VAL A 116 -16.94 1.34 7.87
CA VAL A 116 -16.75 1.94 6.54
C VAL A 116 -17.22 1.04 5.40
N THR A 117 -17.56 -0.22 5.68
CA THR A 117 -18.04 -1.20 4.70
C THR A 117 -19.54 -1.06 4.46
N ASP A 118 -19.97 -1.03 3.19
CA ASP A 118 -21.39 -1.10 2.84
C ASP A 118 -21.92 -2.55 2.86
N ASP A 119 -23.19 -2.72 3.27
CA ASP A 119 -23.92 -3.98 3.11
C ASP A 119 -24.28 -4.24 1.63
N LYS A 120 -23.47 -5.07 0.95
CA LYS A 120 -23.66 -5.47 -0.46
C LYS A 120 -24.93 -6.27 -0.72
N SER A 121 -25.65 -6.76 0.29
CA SER A 121 -26.94 -7.44 0.12
C SER A 121 -28.06 -6.45 -0.27
N LEU A 122 -27.87 -5.16 0.01
CA LEU A 122 -28.84 -4.12 -0.31
C LEU A 122 -28.69 -3.59 -1.75
N PRO A 123 -29.79 -3.14 -2.38
CA PRO A 123 -29.73 -2.47 -3.67
C PRO A 123 -28.80 -1.26 -3.64
N LYS A 124 -28.06 -1.04 -4.74
CA LYS A 124 -27.07 0.05 -4.85
C LYS A 124 -27.60 1.43 -4.43
N GLN A 125 -28.83 1.78 -4.83
CA GLN A 125 -29.42 3.06 -4.44
C GLN A 125 -29.64 3.14 -2.93
N LYS A 126 -30.11 2.05 -2.32
CA LYS A 126 -30.33 2.00 -0.87
C LYS A 126 -29.01 2.15 -0.10
N ARG A 127 -27.92 1.55 -0.58
CA ARG A 127 -26.57 1.73 0.00
C ARG A 127 -26.13 3.20 -0.05
N LYS A 128 -26.31 3.84 -1.20
CA LYS A 128 -26.03 5.28 -1.37
C LYS A 128 -26.83 6.15 -0.40
N ASP A 129 -28.12 5.88 -0.23
CA ASP A 129 -28.98 6.63 0.70
C ASP A 129 -28.52 6.44 2.15
N LEU A 130 -28.16 5.21 2.53
CA LEU A 130 -27.63 4.90 3.87
C LEU A 130 -26.30 5.61 4.14
N GLN A 131 -25.41 5.77 3.16
CA GLN A 131 -24.18 6.54 3.34
C GLN A 131 -24.46 8.00 3.70
N VAL A 132 -25.50 8.62 3.12
CA VAL A 132 -25.91 10.00 3.47
C VAL A 132 -26.51 10.05 4.88
N ILE A 133 -27.36 9.07 5.24
CA ILE A 133 -28.01 9.01 6.55
C ILE A 133 -26.98 8.79 7.67
N HIS A 134 -26.07 7.83 7.50
CA HIS A 134 -25.09 7.45 8.51
C HIS A 134 -23.87 8.38 8.57
N ALA A 135 -23.67 9.27 7.59
CA ALA A 135 -22.52 10.17 7.56
C ALA A 135 -22.39 11.01 8.86
N ARG A 136 -23.50 11.54 9.37
CA ARG A 136 -23.50 12.40 10.58
C ARG A 136 -23.13 11.63 11.85
N THR A 137 -23.56 10.38 11.93
CA THR A 137 -23.42 9.50 13.11
C THR A 137 -22.19 8.60 13.04
N SER A 138 -21.44 8.63 11.94
CA SER A 138 -20.18 7.88 11.82
C SER A 138 -19.16 8.37 12.85
N SER A 139 -18.34 7.47 13.36
CA SER A 139 -17.22 7.75 14.24
C SER A 139 -16.23 8.73 13.59
N PRO A 140 -15.45 9.49 14.39
CA PRO A 140 -14.38 10.34 13.90
C PRO A 140 -13.46 9.68 12.87
N GLN A 141 -13.05 8.45 13.14
CA GLN A 141 -12.15 7.66 12.32
C GLN A 141 -12.80 7.26 10.99
N ALA A 142 -14.04 6.76 11.05
CA ALA A 142 -14.78 6.42 9.85
C ALA A 142 -15.05 7.67 8.99
N LYS A 143 -15.30 8.84 9.60
CA LYS A 143 -15.42 10.12 8.88
C LYS A 143 -14.14 10.47 8.13
N MET A 144 -12.98 10.36 8.77
CA MET A 144 -11.68 10.62 8.13
C MET A 144 -11.44 9.70 6.92
N VAL A 145 -11.63 8.39 7.07
CA VAL A 145 -11.48 7.42 5.98
C VAL A 145 -12.47 7.70 4.85
N LYS A 146 -13.75 7.92 5.17
CA LYS A 146 -14.80 8.20 4.17
C LYS A 146 -14.55 9.51 3.42
N LEU A 147 -14.08 10.57 4.07
CA LEU A 147 -13.74 11.83 3.39
C LEU A 147 -12.55 11.64 2.44
N ALA A 148 -11.51 10.91 2.86
CA ALA A 148 -10.35 10.63 2.03
C ALA A 148 -10.73 9.77 0.81
N ASP A 149 -11.55 8.73 1.02
CA ASP A 149 -12.10 7.88 -0.04
C ASP A 149 -12.90 8.70 -1.05
N LYS A 150 -13.77 9.60 -0.57
CA LYS A 150 -14.57 10.47 -1.45
C LYS A 150 -13.66 11.42 -2.23
N LEU A 151 -12.66 12.03 -1.60
CA LEU A 151 -11.72 12.89 -2.30
C LEU A 151 -10.94 12.14 -3.39
N TYR A 152 -10.47 10.92 -3.10
CA TYR A 152 -9.79 10.09 -4.09
C TYR A 152 -10.71 9.78 -5.28
N ASN A 153 -11.90 9.25 -5.01
CA ASN A 153 -12.86 8.89 -6.05
C ASN A 153 -13.32 10.10 -6.90
N LEU A 154 -13.48 11.27 -6.28
CA LEU A 154 -13.83 12.50 -6.99
C LEU A 154 -12.71 12.94 -7.95
N ARG A 155 -11.45 12.88 -7.51
CA ARG A 155 -10.29 13.18 -8.37
C ARG A 155 -10.11 12.16 -9.48
N ASP A 156 -10.38 10.88 -9.20
CA ASP A 156 -10.33 9.80 -10.19
C ASP A 156 -11.36 10.02 -11.30
N LEU A 157 -12.60 10.34 -10.93
CA LEU A 157 -13.69 10.69 -11.88
C LEU A 157 -13.43 11.96 -12.69
N ASP A 158 -12.65 12.90 -12.14
CA ASP A 158 -12.26 14.10 -12.86
C ASP A 158 -11.15 13.84 -13.88
N ARG A 159 -10.25 12.89 -13.57
CA ARG A 159 -9.19 12.46 -14.48
C ARG A 159 -9.74 11.62 -15.63
N SER A 160 -10.63 10.67 -15.34
CA SER A 160 -11.17 9.76 -16.35
C SER A 160 -12.57 9.27 -15.98
N LEU A 161 -13.45 9.24 -16.97
CA LEU A 161 -14.76 8.62 -16.79
C LEU A 161 -14.63 7.09 -16.75
N PRO A 162 -15.29 6.42 -15.80
CA PRO A 162 -15.36 4.97 -15.82
C PRO A 162 -16.03 4.46 -17.09
N LYS A 163 -15.65 3.27 -17.55
CA LYS A 163 -16.18 2.69 -18.80
C LYS A 163 -17.71 2.62 -18.78
N GLY A 164 -18.34 3.23 -19.79
CA GLY A 164 -19.80 3.26 -19.94
C GLY A 164 -20.53 4.28 -19.07
N TRP A 165 -19.83 5.17 -18.35
CA TRP A 165 -20.47 6.27 -17.65
C TRP A 165 -20.75 7.45 -18.59
N THR A 166 -21.91 8.08 -18.41
CA THR A 166 -22.26 9.37 -19.02
C THR A 166 -21.82 10.53 -18.12
N GLU A 167 -21.75 11.72 -18.69
CA GLU A 167 -21.53 12.96 -17.94
C GLU A 167 -22.62 13.23 -16.91
N GLU A 168 -23.87 12.90 -17.24
CA GLU A 168 -25.01 12.97 -16.32
C GLU A 168 -24.77 12.10 -15.09
N ARG A 169 -24.37 10.83 -15.30
CA ARG A 169 -24.06 9.91 -14.20
C ARG A 169 -22.87 10.36 -13.35
N ARG A 170 -21.89 11.04 -13.95
CA ARG A 170 -20.79 11.68 -13.21
C ARG A 170 -21.32 12.81 -12.32
N ARG A 171 -22.22 13.64 -12.84
CA ARG A 171 -22.86 14.70 -12.07
C ARG A 171 -23.70 14.14 -10.92
N GLU A 172 -24.51 13.10 -11.15
CA GLU A 172 -25.25 12.39 -10.09
C GLU A 172 -24.32 11.85 -8.98
N TYR A 173 -23.11 11.40 -9.36
CA TYR A 173 -22.12 10.97 -8.38
C TYR A 173 -21.60 12.16 -7.57
N TYR A 174 -21.31 13.30 -8.21
CA TYR A 174 -20.88 14.52 -7.51
C TYR A 174 -21.96 15.03 -6.56
N ASP A 175 -23.23 15.04 -6.97
CA ASP A 175 -24.36 15.42 -6.11
C ASP A 175 -24.43 14.53 -4.86
N TRP A 176 -24.35 13.21 -5.05
CA TRP A 176 -24.38 12.24 -3.95
C TRP A 176 -23.16 12.37 -3.03
N ALA A 177 -21.96 12.46 -3.59
CA ALA A 177 -20.73 12.59 -2.82
C ALA A 177 -20.72 13.89 -2.00
N PHE A 178 -21.25 14.99 -2.55
CA PHE A 178 -21.41 16.25 -1.84
C PHE A 178 -22.30 16.09 -0.60
N GLN A 179 -23.46 15.44 -0.73
CA GLN A 179 -24.37 15.18 0.40
C GLN A 179 -23.73 14.33 1.49
N VAL A 180 -22.97 13.30 1.10
CA VAL A 180 -22.22 12.48 2.05
C VAL A 180 -21.18 13.33 2.78
N CYS A 181 -20.36 14.09 2.05
CA CYS A 181 -19.31 14.94 2.63
C CYS A 181 -19.88 15.98 3.61
N GLU A 182 -21.02 16.60 3.29
CA GLU A 182 -21.73 17.51 4.19
C GLU A 182 -22.10 16.86 5.54
N GLY A 183 -22.42 15.56 5.53
CA GLY A 183 -22.69 14.80 6.75
C GLY A 183 -21.42 14.42 7.53
N LEU A 184 -20.28 14.28 6.86
CA LEU A 184 -19.00 13.84 7.44
C LEU A 184 -18.15 14.98 8.02
N ARG A 185 -18.48 16.25 7.71
CA ARG A 185 -17.76 17.43 8.20
C ARG A 185 -17.65 17.48 9.73
N GLY A 186 -16.70 18.25 10.22
CA GLY A 186 -16.44 18.38 11.64
C GLY A 186 -15.08 17.86 12.06
N ILE A 187 -14.30 17.28 11.14
CA ILE A 187 -13.31 16.26 11.53
C ILE A 187 -11.88 16.60 11.14
N ASN A 188 -11.67 17.17 9.95
CA ASN A 188 -10.34 17.50 9.45
C ASN A 188 -10.44 18.70 8.49
N PRO A 189 -10.11 19.92 8.95
CA PRO A 189 -10.23 21.12 8.13
C PRO A 189 -9.44 21.07 6.81
N LYS A 190 -8.25 20.46 6.81
CA LYS A 190 -7.40 20.35 5.60
C LYS A 190 -8.07 19.51 4.51
N LEU A 191 -8.66 18.39 4.89
CA LEU A 191 -9.34 17.48 3.97
C LEU A 191 -10.66 18.07 3.46
N GLU A 192 -11.42 18.72 4.36
CA GLU A 192 -12.66 19.42 4.03
C GLU A 192 -12.40 20.59 3.07
N GLU A 193 -11.35 21.39 3.27
CA GLU A 193 -10.98 22.49 2.37
C GLU A 193 -10.68 21.99 0.95
N LYS A 194 -10.01 20.84 0.82
CA LYS A 194 -9.70 20.23 -0.47
C LYS A 194 -10.95 19.73 -1.19
N LEU A 195 -11.89 19.14 -0.45
CA LEU A 195 -13.21 18.75 -0.96
C LEU A 195 -14.00 19.98 -1.39
N ASP A 196 -14.03 21.03 -0.57
CA ASP A 196 -14.71 22.29 -0.90
C ASP A 196 -14.17 22.92 -2.18
N ARG A 197 -12.85 22.95 -2.32
CA ARG A 197 -12.20 23.43 -3.54
C ARG A 197 -12.63 22.59 -4.74
N PHE A 198 -12.62 21.26 -4.62
CA PHE A 198 -13.07 20.37 -5.69
C PHE A 198 -14.53 20.66 -6.06
N PHE A 199 -15.44 20.63 -5.10
CA PHE A 199 -16.88 20.83 -5.29
C PHE A 199 -17.20 22.19 -5.88
N LYS A 200 -16.51 23.24 -5.46
CA LYS A 200 -16.64 24.60 -6.03
C LYS A 200 -16.32 24.62 -7.52
N THR A 201 -15.28 23.89 -7.98
CA THR A 201 -14.98 23.80 -9.43
C THR A 201 -16.08 23.10 -10.23
N LYS A 202 -16.95 22.32 -9.57
CA LYS A 202 -18.07 21.60 -10.21
C LYS A 202 -19.42 22.30 -10.02
N GLY A 203 -19.44 23.48 -9.39
CA GLY A 203 -20.64 24.31 -9.19
C GLY A 203 -21.39 24.05 -7.89
N PHE A 204 -20.82 23.29 -6.96
CA PHE A 204 -21.39 23.04 -5.64
C PHE A 204 -20.85 24.05 -4.62
N ILE A 205 -21.71 24.56 -3.76
CA ILE A 205 -21.35 25.51 -2.71
C ILE A 205 -21.86 24.94 -1.38
N SER A 206 -20.94 24.71 -0.45
CA SER A 206 -21.29 24.37 0.94
C SER A 206 -22.06 25.52 1.57
N GLY A 207 -23.16 25.20 2.26
CA GLY A 207 -23.88 26.15 3.10
C GLY A 207 -23.27 26.32 4.49
N ARG A 208 -22.21 25.55 4.81
CA ARG A 208 -21.55 25.56 6.12
C ARG A 208 -20.25 26.34 6.04
N GLU A 209 -20.00 27.15 7.06
CA GLU A 209 -18.72 27.85 7.21
C GLU A 209 -17.58 26.84 7.46
N PRO A 210 -16.37 27.11 6.93
CA PRO A 210 -15.21 26.31 7.24
C PRO A 210 -14.98 26.27 8.75
N ILE A 211 -14.54 25.12 9.25
CA ILE A 211 -14.16 24.99 10.66
C ILE A 211 -12.80 25.67 10.84
N GLU A 212 -12.76 26.70 11.69
CA GLU A 212 -11.54 27.48 11.94
C GLU A 212 -10.53 26.73 12.83
N GLU A 213 -11.00 25.88 13.74
CA GLU A 213 -10.16 25.12 14.66
C GLU A 213 -10.38 23.59 14.53
N PRO A 214 -9.33 22.79 14.34
CA PRO A 214 -9.45 21.33 14.37
C PRO A 214 -10.11 20.89 15.69
N LEU A 215 -10.96 19.86 15.67
CA LEU A 215 -11.24 19.10 16.90
C LEU A 215 -9.89 18.79 17.57
N GLU A 216 -9.82 19.01 18.89
CA GLU A 216 -8.61 18.84 19.71
C GLU A 216 -7.69 17.76 19.16
N SER A 217 -6.39 18.10 19.04
CA SER A 217 -5.36 17.24 18.47
C SER A 217 -5.60 15.79 18.87
N TYR A 218 -6.00 14.98 17.90
CA TYR A 218 -6.37 13.60 18.19
C TYR A 218 -5.26 12.92 18.99
N PRO A 219 -5.59 12.16 20.05
CA PRO A 219 -4.62 11.64 21.01
C PRO A 219 -3.86 10.43 20.46
N TRP A 220 -3.43 10.48 19.20
CA TRP A 220 -2.70 9.39 18.56
C TRP A 220 -1.20 9.63 18.62
N PRO A 221 -0.41 8.58 18.88
CA PRO A 221 1.02 8.60 18.61
C PRO A 221 1.27 9.06 17.16
N ASN A 222 2.04 10.12 16.99
CA ASN A 222 2.36 10.67 15.68
C ASN A 222 3.62 10.00 15.12
N HIS A 223 3.51 9.44 13.91
CA HIS A 223 4.61 8.82 13.18
C HIS A 223 4.80 9.51 11.83
N GLU A 224 5.47 10.66 11.85
CA GLU A 224 5.75 11.47 10.66
C GLU A 224 6.49 10.67 9.58
N GLU A 225 7.30 9.72 10.01
CA GLU A 225 8.09 8.85 9.16
C GLU A 225 7.22 7.90 8.29
N LEU A 226 5.96 7.64 8.67
CA LEU A 226 5.01 6.87 7.85
C LEU A 226 4.58 7.60 6.58
N LYS A 227 4.63 8.94 6.57
CA LYS A 227 4.31 9.73 5.37
C LYS A 227 5.25 9.38 4.23
N LEU A 228 6.54 9.19 4.53
CA LEU A 228 7.55 8.85 3.53
C LEU A 228 7.29 7.46 2.91
N LEU A 229 6.91 6.48 3.73
CA LEU A 229 6.53 5.14 3.25
C LEU A 229 5.29 5.17 2.36
N LEU A 230 4.22 5.85 2.77
CA LEU A 230 2.99 5.97 1.98
C LEU A 230 3.21 6.80 0.71
N ALA A 231 4.06 7.83 0.76
CA ALA A 231 4.47 8.59 -0.42
C ALA A 231 5.22 7.70 -1.42
N ALA A 232 6.15 6.86 -0.95
CA ALA A 232 6.87 5.92 -1.82
C ALA A 232 5.91 4.88 -2.43
N ALA A 233 5.01 4.30 -1.63
CA ALA A 233 4.00 3.37 -2.11
C ALA A 233 3.06 4.01 -3.16
N ASN A 234 2.61 5.24 -2.92
CA ASN A 234 1.76 5.98 -3.85
C ASN A 234 2.51 6.33 -5.15
N PHE A 235 3.78 6.74 -5.05
CA PHE A 235 4.61 7.00 -6.22
C PHE A 235 4.82 5.73 -7.06
N ALA A 236 5.13 4.60 -6.42
CA ALA A 236 5.25 3.31 -7.09
C ALA A 236 3.92 2.91 -7.77
N ALA A 237 2.80 3.06 -7.07
CA ALA A 237 1.47 2.77 -7.59
C ALA A 237 1.17 3.60 -8.86
N GLU A 238 1.41 4.91 -8.82
CA GLU A 238 1.22 5.81 -9.98
C GLU A 238 2.15 5.44 -11.16
N LYS A 239 3.42 5.09 -10.90
CA LYS A 239 4.37 4.70 -11.95
C LYS A 239 4.02 3.35 -12.57
N HIS A 240 3.56 2.40 -11.77
CA HIS A 240 3.16 1.07 -12.21
C HIS A 240 1.67 0.94 -12.53
N ARG A 241 0.92 2.05 -12.59
CA ARG A 241 -0.53 2.07 -12.80
C ARG A 241 -0.99 1.30 -14.04
N ARG A 242 -0.13 1.19 -15.07
CA ARG A 242 -0.38 0.46 -16.33
C ARG A 242 0.57 -0.71 -16.56
N HIS A 243 1.47 -0.96 -15.60
CA HIS A 243 2.51 -1.97 -15.74
C HIS A 243 2.08 -3.25 -15.03
N PHE A 244 2.13 -4.34 -15.76
CA PHE A 244 1.88 -5.68 -15.24
C PHE A 244 3.18 -6.45 -15.20
N LEU A 245 3.35 -7.32 -14.20
CA LEU A 245 4.57 -8.11 -14.03
C LEU A 245 4.83 -9.04 -15.22
N PHE A 246 3.75 -9.54 -15.81
CA PHE A 246 3.76 -10.39 -17.00
C PHE A 246 2.70 -9.91 -18.00
N ASP A 247 2.93 -10.10 -19.29
CA ASP A 247 1.95 -9.74 -20.33
C ASP A 247 0.96 -10.90 -20.52
N ALA A 248 -0.07 -10.99 -19.65
CA ALA A 248 -1.00 -12.13 -19.60
C ALA A 248 -2.42 -11.77 -19.09
N PRO A 249 -3.48 -12.56 -19.42
CA PRO A 249 -4.85 -12.30 -18.98
C PRO A 249 -5.05 -12.25 -17.45
N ASN A 250 -4.23 -13.00 -16.71
CA ASN A 250 -4.24 -13.07 -15.24
C ASN A 250 -2.97 -12.44 -14.64
N SER A 251 -2.44 -11.42 -15.30
CA SER A 251 -1.20 -10.79 -14.89
C SER A 251 -1.31 -10.12 -13.53
N VAL A 252 -0.33 -10.42 -12.67
CA VAL A 252 -0.16 -9.73 -11.40
C VAL A 252 0.23 -8.28 -11.69
N PRO A 253 -0.48 -7.29 -11.13
CA PRO A 253 -0.04 -5.91 -11.20
C PRO A 253 1.40 -5.74 -10.70
N TYR A 254 2.22 -4.96 -11.40
CA TYR A 254 3.61 -4.81 -10.98
C TYR A 254 3.73 -4.15 -9.60
N ILE A 255 2.77 -3.29 -9.24
CA ILE A 255 2.69 -2.70 -7.88
C ILE A 255 2.61 -3.77 -6.77
N ASN A 256 1.96 -4.92 -7.01
CA ASN A 256 1.93 -6.02 -6.03
C ASN A 256 3.31 -6.64 -5.83
N HIS A 257 4.15 -6.68 -6.87
CA HIS A 257 5.51 -7.18 -6.78
C HIS A 257 6.32 -6.32 -5.80
N VAL A 258 6.43 -5.02 -6.05
CA VAL A 258 7.27 -4.12 -5.21
C VAL A 258 6.76 -4.01 -3.75
N ILE A 259 5.44 -4.13 -3.53
CA ILE A 259 4.86 -4.23 -2.18
C ILE A 259 5.32 -5.52 -1.49
N SER A 260 5.27 -6.66 -2.20
CA SER A 260 5.75 -7.94 -1.69
C SER A 260 7.26 -7.92 -1.42
N VAL A 261 8.05 -7.23 -2.24
CA VAL A 261 9.48 -7.02 -1.99
C VAL A 261 9.71 -6.28 -0.66
N ALA A 262 9.01 -5.17 -0.44
CA ALA A 262 9.10 -4.44 0.83
C ALA A 262 8.64 -5.30 2.03
N PHE A 263 7.63 -6.14 1.82
CA PHE A 263 7.18 -7.12 2.82
C PHE A 263 8.23 -8.18 3.13
N ILE A 264 8.90 -8.76 2.14
CA ILE A 264 9.97 -9.74 2.36
C ILE A 264 11.17 -9.09 3.07
N VAL A 265 11.53 -7.85 2.71
CA VAL A 265 12.60 -7.09 3.38
C VAL A 265 12.28 -6.85 4.86
N SER A 266 11.04 -6.51 5.19
CA SER A 266 10.62 -6.28 6.58
C SER A 266 10.39 -7.56 7.38
N GLU A 267 9.58 -8.49 6.88
CA GLU A 267 9.20 -9.70 7.62
C GLU A 267 10.26 -10.78 7.62
N GLU A 268 10.92 -11.03 6.48
CA GLU A 268 11.83 -12.16 6.32
C GLU A 268 13.29 -11.77 6.52
N ALA A 269 13.67 -10.53 6.18
CA ALA A 269 15.01 -10.02 6.44
C ALA A 269 15.11 -9.22 7.76
N GLY A 270 13.98 -8.88 8.39
CA GLY A 270 13.98 -8.14 9.65
C GLY A 270 14.53 -6.72 9.53
N ILE A 271 14.45 -6.10 8.35
CA ILE A 271 14.95 -4.75 8.09
C ILE A 271 13.79 -3.77 8.04
N TYR A 272 13.79 -2.80 8.97
CA TYR A 272 12.71 -1.84 9.14
C TYR A 272 13.10 -0.40 8.77
N ASP A 273 14.37 -0.18 8.41
CA ASP A 273 14.87 1.13 7.99
C ASP A 273 14.03 1.71 6.86
N ILE A 274 13.45 2.89 7.11
CA ILE A 274 12.54 3.55 6.17
C ILE A 274 13.18 3.80 4.81
N PRO A 275 14.43 4.30 4.71
CA PRO A 275 15.07 4.46 3.41
C PRO A 275 15.15 3.16 2.61
N VAL A 276 15.39 2.02 3.30
CA VAL A 276 15.46 0.70 2.69
C VAL A 276 14.08 0.22 2.23
N LEU A 277 13.05 0.39 3.06
CA LEU A 277 11.67 0.03 2.71
C LEU A 277 11.11 0.91 1.57
N CYS A 278 11.42 2.21 1.57
CA CYS A 278 11.12 3.10 0.45
C CYS A 278 11.84 2.65 -0.83
N ALA A 279 13.13 2.31 -0.74
CA ALA A 279 13.89 1.79 -1.89
C ALA A 279 13.34 0.45 -2.38
N ALA A 280 12.82 -0.41 -1.51
CA ALA A 280 12.15 -1.66 -1.88
C ALA A 280 10.84 -1.40 -2.64
N LEU A 281 10.00 -0.48 -2.15
CA LEU A 281 8.77 -0.05 -2.84
C LEU A 281 9.05 0.62 -4.19
N LEU A 282 10.20 1.28 -4.30
CA LEU A 282 10.65 1.97 -5.51
C LEU A 282 11.58 1.12 -6.39
N SER A 283 11.83 -0.14 -6.00
CA SER A 283 12.64 -1.06 -6.79
C SER A 283 11.98 -1.23 -8.16
N ASP A 284 12.76 -1.10 -9.23
CA ASP A 284 12.30 -1.15 -10.62
C ASP A 284 11.40 0.02 -11.13
N VAL A 285 11.21 1.11 -10.37
CA VAL A 285 10.51 2.32 -10.85
C VAL A 285 11.32 3.12 -11.89
N VAL A 286 12.64 2.93 -11.91
CA VAL A 286 13.61 3.71 -12.72
C VAL A 286 14.00 2.97 -14.01
N VAL A 287 13.47 1.76 -14.23
CA VAL A 287 13.76 0.97 -15.45
C VAL A 287 13.28 1.71 -16.70
N GLY A 288 14.10 1.68 -17.74
CA GLY A 288 15.04 2.76 -17.87
C GLY A 288 14.49 4.19 -18.10
N LYS A 289 15.02 5.09 -17.30
CA LYS A 289 15.09 6.52 -17.62
C LYS A 289 16.49 7.09 -17.49
N GLY A 290 17.50 6.23 -17.28
CA GLY A 290 18.87 6.64 -16.98
C GLY A 290 18.99 7.27 -15.59
N ASN A 291 20.13 7.91 -15.32
CA ASN A 291 20.49 8.47 -14.01
C ASN A 291 19.53 9.55 -13.49
N SER A 292 18.79 10.25 -14.36
CA SER A 292 17.89 11.35 -13.96
C SER A 292 16.73 10.91 -13.08
N ALA A 293 16.25 9.67 -13.23
CA ALA A 293 15.14 9.19 -12.40
C ALA A 293 15.58 8.83 -10.97
N ALA A 294 16.85 8.48 -10.75
CA ALA A 294 17.40 8.33 -9.40
C ALA A 294 17.60 9.68 -8.71
N GLU A 295 17.99 10.72 -9.46
CA GLU A 295 18.08 12.10 -8.97
C GLU A 295 16.70 12.64 -8.55
N ASP A 296 15.67 12.41 -9.36
CA ASP A 296 14.27 12.76 -9.03
C ASP A 296 13.79 12.07 -7.74
N ILE A 297 14.15 10.79 -7.57
CA ILE A 297 13.85 10.04 -6.35
C ILE A 297 14.63 10.61 -5.16
N ALA A 298 15.91 10.94 -5.33
CA ALA A 298 16.72 11.53 -4.28
C ALA A 298 16.17 12.90 -3.82
N ALA A 299 15.66 13.70 -4.76
CA ALA A 299 15.05 15.00 -4.48
C ALA A 299 13.73 14.87 -3.71
N THR A 300 12.99 13.79 -3.91
CA THR A 300 11.66 13.57 -3.31
C THR A 300 11.73 12.78 -2.00
N PHE A 301 12.56 11.74 -1.95
CA PHE A 301 12.60 10.74 -0.88
C PHE A 301 13.90 10.74 -0.07
N GLY A 302 14.85 11.62 -0.42
CA GLY A 302 16.14 11.75 0.24
C GLY A 302 17.27 10.99 -0.45
N GLN A 303 18.50 11.44 -0.18
CA GLN A 303 19.71 10.94 -0.85
C GLN A 303 19.95 9.45 -0.64
N GLU A 304 19.68 8.93 0.55
CA GLU A 304 19.85 7.50 0.84
C GLU A 304 18.92 6.62 0.00
N VAL A 305 17.64 6.99 -0.14
CA VAL A 305 16.69 6.29 -1.01
C VAL A 305 17.13 6.38 -2.46
N GLY A 306 17.55 7.56 -2.93
CA GLY A 306 18.04 7.76 -4.28
C GLY A 306 19.27 6.90 -4.60
N HIS A 307 20.23 6.80 -3.68
CA HIS A 307 21.40 5.94 -3.83
C HIS A 307 21.02 4.47 -3.91
N LEU A 308 20.20 3.96 -2.99
CA LEU A 308 19.75 2.58 -3.01
C LEU A 308 19.00 2.23 -4.30
N VAL A 309 18.09 3.11 -4.74
CA VAL A 309 17.36 2.88 -6.01
C VAL A 309 18.30 2.94 -7.22
N ALA A 310 19.31 3.80 -7.22
CA ALA A 310 20.31 3.83 -8.28
C ALA A 310 21.09 2.50 -8.38
N GLU A 311 21.45 1.89 -7.25
CA GLU A 311 22.11 0.57 -7.21
C GLU A 311 21.21 -0.54 -7.76
N LEU A 312 19.90 -0.47 -7.50
CA LEU A 312 18.90 -1.44 -7.95
C LEU A 312 18.51 -1.28 -9.42
N THR A 313 18.74 -0.09 -10.00
CA THR A 313 18.28 0.23 -11.36
C THR A 313 19.05 -0.58 -12.40
N LEU A 314 18.34 -1.34 -13.24
CA LEU A 314 18.93 -2.05 -14.38
C LEU A 314 18.99 -1.17 -15.63
N ASN A 315 19.97 -1.44 -16.49
CA ASN A 315 20.11 -0.83 -17.79
C ASN A 315 18.92 -1.23 -18.69
N HIS A 316 18.48 -0.32 -19.55
CA HIS A 316 17.46 -0.60 -20.56
C HIS A 316 17.88 -1.77 -21.45
N SER A 317 17.22 -2.92 -21.31
CA SER A 317 17.33 -3.99 -22.28
C SER A 317 15.96 -4.59 -22.62
N SER A 318 15.85 -5.02 -23.88
CA SER A 318 14.66 -5.63 -24.48
C SER A 318 14.47 -7.10 -24.12
N SER A 319 15.46 -7.79 -23.53
CA SER A 319 15.35 -9.20 -23.15
C SER A 319 15.56 -9.44 -21.65
N ILE A 320 14.85 -10.45 -21.11
CA ILE A 320 14.97 -10.89 -19.71
C ILE A 320 16.40 -11.38 -19.42
N GLU A 321 17.04 -12.03 -20.39
CA GLU A 321 18.41 -12.52 -20.26
C GLU A 321 19.41 -11.37 -20.06
N ASP A 322 19.25 -10.28 -20.81
CA ASP A 322 20.13 -9.13 -20.69
C ASP A 322 19.90 -8.34 -19.40
N GLN A 323 18.63 -8.23 -18.96
CA GLN A 323 18.31 -7.68 -17.64
C GLN A 323 19.02 -8.50 -16.54
N PHE A 324 19.00 -9.82 -16.65
CA PHE A 324 19.70 -10.70 -15.72
C PHE A 324 21.23 -10.51 -15.76
N LYS A 325 21.83 -10.44 -16.96
CA LYS A 325 23.28 -10.19 -17.10
C LYS A 325 23.68 -8.86 -16.47
N ASP A 326 22.88 -7.80 -16.66
CA ASP A 326 23.14 -6.50 -16.03
C ASP A 326 23.05 -6.58 -14.51
N GLN A 327 22.04 -7.29 -13.99
CA GLN A 327 21.88 -7.53 -12.57
C GLN A 327 23.07 -8.29 -11.97
N MET A 328 23.56 -9.34 -12.65
CA MET A 328 24.74 -10.10 -12.24
C MET A 328 26.02 -9.26 -12.22
N ASN A 329 26.21 -8.40 -13.22
CA ASN A 329 27.38 -7.52 -13.29
C ASN A 329 27.42 -6.52 -12.13
N LYS A 330 26.25 -6.05 -11.68
CA LYS A 330 26.13 -5.09 -10.57
C LYS A 330 26.18 -5.75 -9.19
N ALA A 331 25.69 -6.99 -9.07
CA ALA A 331 25.52 -7.71 -7.81
C ALA A 331 26.74 -7.67 -6.89
N GLY A 332 27.96 -7.78 -7.44
CA GLY A 332 29.19 -7.75 -6.65
C GLY A 332 29.49 -6.40 -5.98
N GLY A 333 29.08 -5.29 -6.60
CA GLY A 333 29.34 -3.92 -6.13
C GLY A 333 28.23 -3.32 -5.27
N MET A 334 27.10 -4.00 -5.13
CA MET A 334 25.95 -3.51 -4.36
C MET A 334 26.24 -3.44 -2.86
N SER A 335 25.66 -2.43 -2.22
CA SER A 335 25.53 -2.30 -0.77
C SER A 335 24.72 -3.46 -0.18
N TYR A 336 24.88 -3.71 1.13
CA TYR A 336 24.15 -4.78 1.83
C TYR A 336 22.62 -4.68 1.61
N HIS A 337 22.05 -3.48 1.79
CA HIS A 337 20.61 -3.25 1.62
C HIS A 337 20.15 -3.46 0.17
N ALA A 338 20.93 -2.98 -0.82
CA ALA A 338 20.61 -3.24 -2.22
C ALA A 338 20.65 -4.74 -2.58
N LYS A 339 21.58 -5.50 -1.99
CA LYS A 339 21.63 -6.97 -2.14
C LYS A 339 20.42 -7.65 -1.51
N VAL A 340 20.01 -7.24 -0.32
CA VAL A 340 18.81 -7.76 0.37
C VAL A 340 17.55 -7.49 -0.46
N ILE A 341 17.35 -6.27 -0.94
CA ILE A 341 16.21 -5.93 -1.80
C ILE A 341 16.24 -6.75 -3.10
N THR A 342 17.41 -6.93 -3.70
CA THR A 342 17.58 -7.76 -4.90
C THR A 342 17.20 -9.22 -4.65
N LEU A 343 17.61 -9.81 -3.52
CA LEU A 343 17.22 -11.16 -3.13
C LEU A 343 15.70 -11.25 -2.90
N ALA A 344 15.12 -10.29 -2.19
CA ALA A 344 13.68 -10.23 -1.94
C ALA A 344 12.86 -10.14 -3.25
N ALA A 345 13.30 -9.32 -4.20
CA ALA A 345 12.70 -9.24 -5.54
C ALA A 345 12.78 -10.57 -6.28
N MET A 346 13.92 -11.27 -6.18
CA MET A 346 14.07 -12.59 -6.80
C MET A 346 13.17 -13.66 -6.14
N ILE A 347 13.05 -13.63 -4.81
CA ILE A 347 12.15 -14.53 -4.06
C ILE A 347 10.71 -14.34 -4.51
N ASP A 348 10.20 -13.11 -4.56
CA ASP A 348 8.82 -12.85 -4.97
C ASP A 348 8.57 -13.32 -6.42
N LYS A 349 9.47 -12.98 -7.35
CA LYS A 349 9.35 -13.42 -8.75
C LYS A 349 9.34 -14.96 -8.84
N CYS A 350 10.22 -15.65 -8.10
CA CYS A 350 10.24 -17.12 -8.06
C CYS A 350 8.95 -17.71 -7.48
N ARG A 351 8.48 -17.25 -6.31
CA ARG A 351 7.23 -17.72 -5.67
C ARG A 351 6.03 -17.55 -6.61
N ARG A 352 5.96 -16.44 -7.36
CA ARG A 352 4.90 -16.23 -8.36
C ARG A 352 5.00 -17.20 -9.53
N LEU A 353 6.21 -17.53 -9.98
CA LEU A 353 6.44 -18.52 -11.05
C LEU A 353 6.13 -19.96 -10.64
N GLU A 354 6.03 -20.28 -9.34
CA GLU A 354 5.62 -21.60 -8.86
C GLU A 354 4.12 -21.85 -9.07
N VAL A 355 3.32 -20.79 -8.97
CA VAL A 355 1.86 -20.86 -9.07
C VAL A 355 1.31 -20.41 -10.42
N PHE A 356 2.12 -19.71 -11.22
CA PHE A 356 1.70 -19.12 -12.49
C PHE A 356 2.80 -19.22 -13.56
N GLU A 357 2.43 -19.64 -14.77
CA GLU A 357 3.31 -19.60 -15.94
C GLU A 357 2.98 -18.38 -16.80
N PRO A 358 3.92 -17.42 -16.99
CA PRO A 358 3.68 -16.24 -17.80
C PRO A 358 3.36 -16.57 -19.26
N GLN A 359 2.40 -15.86 -19.84
CA GLN A 359 2.09 -16.03 -21.25
C GLN A 359 3.29 -15.65 -22.12
N GLY A 360 3.57 -16.49 -23.12
CA GLY A 360 4.72 -16.31 -24.02
C GLY A 360 6.04 -16.84 -23.48
N TRP A 361 6.11 -17.31 -22.23
CA TRP A 361 7.28 -18.01 -21.73
C TRP A 361 7.26 -19.47 -22.20
N SER A 362 8.39 -19.94 -22.73
CA SER A 362 8.58 -21.38 -22.94
C SER A 362 8.97 -22.04 -21.61
N GLY A 363 8.69 -23.34 -21.46
CA GLY A 363 9.17 -24.10 -20.30
C GLY A 363 10.69 -23.99 -20.12
N GLN A 364 11.44 -23.87 -21.22
CA GLN A 364 12.89 -23.62 -21.20
C GLN A 364 13.24 -22.24 -20.63
N LEU A 365 12.50 -21.18 -20.99
CA LEU A 365 12.73 -19.84 -20.46
C LEU A 365 12.44 -19.78 -18.95
N ARG A 366 11.37 -20.46 -18.51
CA ARG A 366 11.05 -20.61 -17.08
C ARG A 366 12.17 -21.32 -16.32
N GLU A 367 12.67 -22.44 -16.85
CA GLU A 367 13.79 -23.16 -16.25
C GLU A 367 15.07 -22.31 -16.22
N ASN A 368 15.36 -21.59 -17.30
CA ASN A 368 16.49 -20.67 -17.36
C ASN A 368 16.37 -19.56 -16.32
N TYR A 369 15.17 -19.01 -16.11
CA TYR A 369 14.93 -18.00 -15.09
C TYR A 369 15.24 -18.50 -13.69
N PHE A 370 14.79 -19.71 -13.33
CA PHE A 370 15.19 -20.29 -12.05
C PHE A 370 16.72 -20.45 -11.97
N ARG A 371 17.38 -20.93 -13.04
CA ARG A 371 18.85 -21.09 -13.07
C ARG A 371 19.58 -19.76 -12.86
N TRP A 372 19.06 -18.69 -13.45
CA TRP A 372 19.53 -17.34 -13.28
C TRP A 372 19.31 -16.85 -11.83
N ALA A 373 18.11 -17.01 -11.28
CA ALA A 373 17.81 -16.70 -9.88
C ALA A 373 18.80 -17.37 -8.92
N PHE A 374 19.10 -18.65 -9.17
CA PHE A 374 20.10 -19.40 -8.44
C PHE A 374 21.49 -18.80 -8.59
N GLN A 375 21.96 -18.53 -9.82
CA GLN A 375 23.27 -17.90 -10.05
C GLN A 375 23.41 -16.57 -9.32
N LEU A 376 22.37 -15.72 -9.37
CA LEU A 376 22.37 -14.46 -8.63
C LEU A 376 22.44 -14.68 -7.12
N CYS A 377 21.67 -15.63 -6.58
CA CYS A 377 21.76 -16.00 -5.17
C CYS A 377 23.18 -16.44 -4.79
N THR A 378 23.87 -17.19 -5.65
CA THR A 378 25.27 -17.60 -5.38
C THR A 378 26.24 -16.42 -5.43
N THR A 379 26.03 -15.46 -6.33
CA THR A 379 26.84 -14.23 -6.39
C THR A 379 26.61 -13.33 -5.19
N LEU A 380 25.38 -13.33 -4.67
CA LEU A 380 24.98 -12.59 -3.48
C LEU A 380 25.12 -13.41 -2.19
N ALA A 381 25.78 -14.56 -2.22
CA ALA A 381 25.92 -15.43 -1.05
C ALA A 381 26.57 -14.70 0.13
N ASN A 382 26.21 -15.12 1.35
CA ASN A 382 26.60 -14.49 2.62
C ASN A 382 26.02 -13.09 2.86
N THR A 383 25.07 -12.64 2.04
CA THR A 383 24.33 -11.40 2.29
C THR A 383 23.36 -11.63 3.45
N HIS A 384 22.35 -12.48 3.28
CA HIS A 384 21.31 -12.67 4.28
C HIS A 384 20.90 -14.15 4.40
N PRO A 385 21.24 -14.82 5.51
CA PRO A 385 21.12 -16.28 5.62
C PRO A 385 19.67 -16.77 5.47
N HIS A 386 18.69 -16.02 5.97
CA HIS A 386 17.28 -16.42 5.86
C HIS A 386 16.75 -16.35 4.42
N LEU A 387 17.06 -15.27 3.67
CA LEU A 387 16.60 -15.12 2.29
C LEU A 387 17.30 -16.12 1.36
N GLU A 388 18.58 -16.40 1.62
CA GLU A 388 19.33 -17.44 0.90
C GLU A 388 18.75 -18.83 1.16
N LEU A 389 18.29 -19.12 2.38
CA LEU A 389 17.59 -20.36 2.69
C LEU A 389 16.26 -20.46 1.94
N GLU A 390 15.47 -19.38 1.91
CA GLU A 390 14.19 -19.33 1.18
C GLU A 390 14.37 -19.59 -0.32
N LEU A 391 15.33 -18.93 -0.98
CA LEU A 391 15.64 -19.20 -2.39
C LEU A 391 16.09 -20.65 -2.61
N ASN A 392 16.90 -21.20 -1.71
CA ASN A 392 17.31 -22.61 -1.79
C ASN A 392 16.12 -23.57 -1.65
N ASN A 393 15.14 -23.26 -0.80
CA ASN A 393 13.95 -24.08 -0.63
C ASN A 393 13.09 -24.08 -1.91
N ILE A 394 12.87 -22.90 -2.51
CA ILE A 394 12.18 -22.76 -3.81
C ILE A 394 12.92 -23.59 -4.87
N TRP A 395 14.25 -23.43 -4.96
CA TRP A 395 15.09 -24.16 -5.92
C TRP A 395 15.00 -25.68 -5.78
N VAL A 396 15.07 -26.20 -4.55
CA VAL A 396 14.91 -27.63 -4.28
C VAL A 396 13.50 -28.11 -4.60
N GLY A 397 12.48 -27.28 -4.34
CA GLY A 397 11.09 -27.54 -4.72
C GLY A 397 10.91 -27.75 -6.23
N GLN A 398 11.75 -27.12 -7.06
CA GLN A 398 11.80 -27.34 -8.51
C GLN A 398 12.56 -28.62 -8.93
N GLY A 399 12.97 -29.47 -7.98
CA GLY A 399 13.68 -30.73 -8.25
C GLY A 399 15.18 -30.58 -8.50
N LEU A 400 15.76 -29.43 -8.15
CA LEU A 400 17.15 -29.08 -8.43
C LEU A 400 18.05 -29.28 -7.19
N LYS A 401 19.35 -29.54 -7.40
CA LYS A 401 20.30 -29.80 -6.29
C LYS A 401 20.53 -28.52 -5.47
N LYS A 402 20.52 -28.65 -4.14
CA LYS A 402 20.83 -27.58 -3.18
C LYS A 402 22.22 -26.98 -3.44
N PHE A 403 22.37 -25.67 -3.30
CA PHE A 403 23.68 -25.01 -3.28
C PHE A 403 24.35 -25.19 -1.90
N PRO A 404 25.68 -25.37 -1.83
CA PRO A 404 26.39 -25.29 -0.55
C PRO A 404 26.31 -23.87 0.01
N MET A 405 25.45 -23.64 1.00
CA MET A 405 25.54 -22.43 1.81
C MET A 405 26.90 -22.44 2.50
N GLN A 406 27.70 -21.38 2.33
CA GLN A 406 28.91 -21.21 3.11
C GLN A 406 28.47 -20.98 4.57
N SER A 407 28.76 -21.95 5.44
CA SER A 407 28.47 -21.84 6.86
C SER A 407 29.28 -20.69 7.45
N LYS A 408 28.61 -19.66 7.98
CA LYS A 408 29.26 -18.64 8.85
C LYS A 408 29.84 -19.23 10.14
N GLU A 409 29.62 -20.53 10.42
CA GLU A 409 30.05 -21.21 11.65
C GLU A 409 31.49 -21.76 11.64
N GLU A 410 32.22 -21.75 10.53
CA GLU A 410 33.60 -22.30 10.52
C GLU A 410 34.73 -21.29 10.78
N ASN A 411 34.42 -19.99 10.95
CA ASN A 411 35.46 -18.95 11.15
C ASN A 411 35.46 -18.28 12.54
N GLN A 412 34.90 -18.92 13.57
CA GLN A 412 35.03 -18.47 14.97
C GLN A 412 35.64 -19.51 15.92
N CYS A 413 36.31 -20.54 15.41
CA CYS A 413 37.12 -21.44 16.24
C CYS A 413 38.46 -21.78 15.57
N ILE A 414 39.41 -20.83 15.59
CA ILE A 414 40.86 -21.09 15.68
C ILE A 414 41.46 -20.06 16.62
#